data_AF-B4VYS9-F1
#
_entry.id   AF-B4VYS9-F1
#
_cell.length_a   1.000
_cell.length_b   1.000
_cell.length_c   1.000
_cell.angle_alpha   90.00
_cell.angle_beta   90.00
_cell.angle_gamma   90.00
#
_symmetry.space_group_name_H-M   'P 1'
#
loop_
_entity.id
_entity.type
_entity.pdbx_description
1 polymer ?
#
loop_
_entity_poly.entity_id
_entity_poly.type
_entity_poly.pdbx_seq_one_letter_code
_entity_poly.pdbx_strand_id
1 'polypeptide(L)' 'MTTVLNLKPLQDKMQEYLASGLRLGWLINYQDRQVEIYREGTGVDVVAMPVVLSGEEILPGFRLEIL' A
#
# COMPACT_ATOMS: atom_id res chain seq x y z
N MET A 1 1.46 11.96 24.13
CA MET A 1 1.86 10.57 23.87
C MET A 1 1.29 10.19 22.52
N THR A 2 2.08 10.28 21.46
CA THR A 2 1.62 9.92 20.11
C THR A 2 1.69 8.40 20.00
N THR A 3 0.55 7.74 19.94
CA THR A 3 0.50 6.30 19.70
C THR A 3 1.05 6.02 18.30
N VAL A 4 2.28 5.52 18.22
CA VAL A 4 2.79 4.92 16.99
C VAL A 4 1.89 3.73 16.65
N LEU A 5 1.14 3.84 15.56
CA LEU A 5 0.37 2.72 15.05
C LEU A 5 1.33 1.58 14.72
N ASN A 6 1.13 0.43 15.35
CA ASN A 6 1.90 -0.76 15.01
C ASN A 6 1.43 -1.26 13.64
N LEU A 7 2.19 -0.97 12.57
CA LEU A 7 1.89 -1.41 11.21
C LEU A 7 2.18 -2.89 10.98
N LYS A 8 2.98 -3.52 11.85
CA LYS A 8 3.47 -4.88 11.62
C LYS A 8 2.35 -5.90 11.33
N PRO A 9 1.23 -5.93 12.08
CA PRO A 9 0.14 -6.86 11.78
C PRO A 9 -0.51 -6.61 10.40
N LEU A 10 -0.59 -5.35 9.95
CA LEU A 10 -1.13 -5.02 8.63
C LEU A 10 -0.15 -5.42 7.53
N GLN A 11 1.14 -5.16 7.72
CA GLN A 11 2.19 -5.58 6.79
C GLN A 11 2.25 -7.12 6.68
N ASP A 12 2.11 -7.84 7.79
CA ASP A 12 2.04 -9.31 7.80
C ASP A 12 0.81 -9.81 7.01
N LYS A 13 -0.33 -9.11 7.11
CA LYS A 13 -1.51 -9.42 6.31
C LYS A 13 -1.29 -9.16 4.82
N MET A 14 -0.57 -8.10 4.46
CA MET A 14 -0.21 -7.83 3.07
C MET A 14 0.68 -8.94 2.50
N GLN A 15 1.61 -9.49 3.29
CA GLN A 15 2.40 -10.66 2.88
C GLN A 15 1.53 -11.91 2.69
N GLU A 16 0.55 -12.15 3.56
CA GLU A 16 -0.42 -13.24 3.40
C GLU A 16 -1.22 -13.09 2.10
N TYR A 17 -1.65 -11.86 1.76
CA TYR A 17 -2.35 -11.59 0.51
C TYR A 17 -1.46 -11.80 -0.72
N LEU A 18 -0.21 -11.35 -0.69
CA LEU A 18 0.77 -11.63 -1.74
C LEU A 18 0.97 -13.14 -1.93
N ALA A 19 1.13 -13.89 -0.84
CA ALA A 19 1.23 -15.35 -0.87
C ALA A 19 -0.03 -16.04 -1.41
N SER A 20 -1.18 -15.36 -1.35
CA SER A 20 -2.47 -15.82 -1.88
C SER A 20 -2.77 -15.36 -3.31
N GLY A 21 -1.82 -14.70 -3.99
CA GLY A 21 -1.97 -14.26 -5.38
C GLY A 21 -2.49 -12.81 -5.56
N LEU A 22 -2.35 -11.96 -4.54
CA LEU A 22 -2.58 -10.52 -4.69
C LEU A 22 -1.63 -9.93 -5.75
N ARG A 23 -2.21 -9.25 -6.75
CA ARG A 23 -1.43 -8.63 -7.84
C ARG A 23 -1.05 -7.17 -7.55
N LEU A 24 -1.91 -6.42 -6.86
CA LEU A 24 -1.69 -5.03 -6.49
C LEU A 24 -2.46 -4.71 -5.20
N GLY A 25 -1.80 -4.04 -4.25
CA GLY A 25 -2.44 -3.56 -3.03
C GLY A 25 -1.75 -2.34 -2.43
N TRP A 26 -2.50 -1.59 -1.63
CA TRP A 26 -2.03 -0.37 -0.97
C TRP A 26 -2.29 -0.44 0.53
N LEU A 27 -1.25 -0.20 1.33
CA LEU A 27 -1.37 0.03 2.76
C LEU A 27 -1.17 1.54 3.01
N ILE A 28 -2.26 2.20 3.40
CA ILE A 28 -2.32 3.66 3.55
C ILE A 28 -2.12 4.00 5.03
N ASN A 29 -1.01 4.64 5.36
CA ASN A 29 -0.69 5.11 6.71
C ASN A 29 -0.81 6.65 6.78
N TYR A 30 -1.96 7.13 7.24
CA TYR A 30 -2.21 8.57 7.42
C TYR A 30 -1.39 9.21 8.54
N GLN A 31 -0.97 8.45 9.55
CA GLN A 31 -0.20 9.02 10.67
C GLN A 31 1.18 9.47 10.22
N ASP A 32 1.85 8.62 9.43
CA ASP A 32 3.18 8.93 8.87
C ASP A 32 3.10 9.53 7.46
N ARG A 33 1.89 9.79 6.97
CA ARG A 33 1.59 10.34 5.64
C ARG A 33 2.31 9.58 4.52
N GLN A 34 2.23 8.25 4.56
CA GLN A 34 2.85 7.37 3.57
C GLN A 34 1.90 6.29 3.07
N VAL A 35 2.12 5.84 1.84
CA VAL A 35 1.46 4.68 1.26
C VAL A 35 2.52 3.66 0.90
N GLU A 36 2.34 2.43 1.36
CA GLU A 36 3.10 1.28 0.88
C GLU A 36 2.36 0.62 -0.29
N ILE A 37 3.06 0.34 -1.38
CA ILE A 37 2.53 -0.26 -2.60
C ILE A 37 3.12 -1.66 -2.75
N TYR A 38 2.23 -2.65 -2.77
CA TYR A 38 2.56 -4.06 -2.87
C TYR A 38 2.20 -4.57 -4.25
N ARG A 39 3.13 -5.27 -4.91
CA ARG A 39 2.88 -5.94 -6.20
C ARG A 39 3.42 -7.36 -6.16
N GLU A 40 2.83 -8.21 -6.99
CA GLU A 40 3.30 -9.58 -7.17
C GLU A 40 4.73 -9.60 -7.70
N GLY A 41 5.61 -10.38 -7.07
CA GLY A 41 6.98 -10.62 -7.55
C GLY A 41 7.95 -9.44 -7.41
N THR A 42 7.55 -8.33 -6.77
CA THR A 42 8.42 -7.17 -6.51
C THR A 42 8.55 -6.86 -5.01
N GLY A 43 9.47 -5.96 -4.68
CA GLY A 43 9.52 -5.34 -3.35
C GLY A 43 8.33 -4.43 -3.09
N VAL A 44 8.26 -3.93 -1.86
CA VAL A 44 7.29 -2.92 -1.41
C VAL A 44 7.85 -1.53 -1.68
N ASP A 45 7.12 -0.71 -2.44
CA ASP A 45 7.46 0.71 -2.60
C ASP A 45 6.78 1.53 -1.51
N VAL A 46 7.44 2.59 -1.03
CA VAL A 46 6.85 3.53 -0.06
C VAL A 46 6.88 4.92 -0.65
N VAL A 47 5.72 5.57 -0.70
CA VAL A 47 5.56 6.92 -1.25
C VAL A 47 4.91 7.84 -0.21
N ALA A 48 5.32 9.11 -0.18
CA ALA A 48 4.74 10.12 0.70
C ALA A 48 3.43 10.68 0.12
N MET A 49 2.51 11.09 0.99
CA MET A 49 1.31 11.84 0.61
C MET A 49 1.62 13.35 0.47
N PRO A 50 0.91 14.10 -0.41
CA PRO A 50 -0.19 13.64 -1.26
C PRO A 50 0.31 12.81 -2.46
N VAL A 51 -0.50 11.83 -2.88
CA VAL A 51 -0.15 10.92 -3.98
C VAL A 51 -1.38 10.50 -4.77
N VAL A 52 -1.20 10.29 -6.07
CA VAL A 52 -2.19 9.63 -6.94
C VAL A 52 -1.73 8.20 -7.20
N LEU A 53 -2.46 7.24 -6.66
CA LEU A 53 -2.23 5.82 -6.89
C LEU A 53 -2.91 5.40 -8.20
N SER A 54 -2.20 4.65 -9.04
CA SER A 54 -2.76 4.10 -10.28
C SER A 54 -3.04 2.62 -10.13
N GLY A 55 -4.09 2.13 -10.78
CA GLY A 55 -4.37 0.69 -10.87
C GLY A 55 -3.42 -0.11 -11.75
N GLU A 56 -2.44 0.55 -12.38
CA GLU A 56 -1.46 -0.04 -13.30
C GLU A 56 -2.15 -0.89 -14.39
N GLU A 57 -1.50 -1.95 -14.84
CA GLU A 57 -2.07 -2.92 -15.78
C GLU A 57 -3.15 -3.83 -15.15
N ILE A 58 -3.29 -3.83 -13.83
CA ILE A 58 -4.23 -4.67 -13.08
C ILE A 58 -5.65 -4.09 -13.17
N LEU A 59 -5.76 -2.76 -13.01
CA LEU A 59 -7.00 -2.00 -13.11
C LEU A 59 -6.77 -0.79 -14.05
N PRO A 60 -6.73 -1.02 -15.38
CA PRO A 60 -6.40 0.02 -16.34
C PRO A 60 -7.32 1.24 -16.22
N GLY A 61 -6.73 2.43 -16.14
CA GLY A 61 -7.45 3.70 -16.02
C GLY A 61 -7.92 4.06 -14.59
N PHE A 62 -7.76 3.17 -13.60
CA PHE A 62 -8.06 3.49 -12.22
C PHE A 62 -7.04 4.50 -11.65
N ARG A 63 -7.55 5.54 -10.98
CA ARG A 63 -6.76 6.54 -10.27
C ARG A 63 -7.42 6.87 -8.94
N LEU A 64 -6.66 6.85 -7.86
CA LEU A 64 -7.10 7.23 -6.52
C LEU A 64 -6.18 8.31 -5.98
N GLU A 65 -6.73 9.49 -5.72
CA GLU A 65 -6.01 10.58 -5.08
C GLU A 65 -6.13 10.46 -3.55
N ILE A 66 -4.98 10.53 -2.87
CA ILE A 66 -4.87 10.50 -1.41
C ILE A 66 -4.16 11.78 -0.97
N LEU A 67 -4.80 12.51 -0.06
CA LEU A 67 -4.41 13.84 0.42
C LEU A 67 -3.73 13.79 1.79
#